data_AF-A0A822ELS0-F1
#
_entry.id   AF-A0A822ELS0-F1
#
_cell.length_a   1.000
_cell.length_b   1.000
_cell.length_c   1.000
_cell.angle_alpha   90.00
_cell.angle_beta   90.00
_cell.angle_gamma   90.00
#
_symmetry.space_group_name_H-M   'P 1'
#
loop_
_entity.id
_entity.type
_entity.pdbx_description
1 polymer ?
#
loop_
_entity_poly.entity_id
_entity_poly.type
_entity_poly.pdbx_seq_one_letter_code
_entity_poly.pdbx_strand_id
1 'polypeptide(L)'
;MRIWITSSENCRLFLEYDVHLDDSLIPDEQKDDSQRSNNSLWLEMFGYQFTHNESLLDNQTDVQLNETGSTIIDKKSKRINLVKSYNKLSILRMINVIDAIRAENRSSAQCLERLQTFVDAHEDYLSKIKERESRHLRVENLRQYLQSQTLLYEQRFNANQQKQKIIQERKNQLEQNLLQLLRKQEELNSYINHLNQSKCLLHDLIQLITYRQKDIINEIYRYVYPIVNDKNDEYSIGNIKLPHAEDKIYQTSFTRERENEIEAAVGYCAHFVFIISQFIQLPLRFPIEFYGTSPIKIYDNALQSS
;
A
#
# COMPACT_ATOMS: atom_id res chain seq x y z
N MET A 1 -63.79 -63.75 -2.59
CA MET A 1 -62.68 -64.21 -1.73
C MET A 1 -61.49 -64.57 -2.59
N ARG A 2 -60.39 -63.83 -2.46
CA ARG A 2 -59.09 -64.10 -3.09
C ARG A 2 -58.09 -64.40 -1.99
N ILE A 3 -57.37 -65.52 -2.12
CA ILE A 3 -56.44 -66.02 -1.11
C ILE A 3 -55.04 -65.90 -1.68
N TRP A 4 -54.20 -65.10 -1.04
CA TRP A 4 -52.80 -64.93 -1.41
C TRP A 4 -51.93 -65.62 -0.35
N ILE A 5 -51.13 -66.59 -0.78
CA ILE A 5 -50.19 -67.34 0.08
C ILE A 5 -48.78 -67.02 -0.39
N THR A 6 -47.98 -66.40 0.46
CA THR A 6 -46.55 -66.16 0.20
C THR A 6 -45.71 -67.24 0.89
N SER A 7 -44.95 -68.02 0.12
CA SER A 7 -44.07 -69.07 0.64
C SER A 7 -42.64 -68.55 0.81
N SER A 8 -42.31 -68.16 2.04
CA SER A 8 -40.94 -68.24 2.61
C SER A 8 -41.01 -68.02 4.12
N GLU A 9 -40.71 -69.10 4.88
CA GLU A 9 -40.44 -69.27 6.32
C GLU A 9 -41.38 -68.67 7.40
N ASN A 10 -42.26 -67.73 7.08
CA ASN A 10 -43.36 -67.32 7.94
C ASN A 10 -44.65 -67.20 7.10
N CYS A 11 -45.42 -68.29 7.01
CA CYS A 11 -46.66 -68.34 6.25
C CYS A 11 -47.67 -67.33 6.80
N ARG A 12 -47.81 -66.17 6.14
CA ARG A 12 -48.89 -65.20 6.39
C ARG A 12 -49.92 -65.32 5.27
N LEU A 13 -51.10 -65.78 5.65
CA LEU A 13 -52.26 -65.94 4.77
C LEU A 13 -52.99 -64.59 4.68
N PHE A 14 -52.99 -63.96 3.50
CA PHE A 14 -53.80 -62.76 3.25
C PHE A 14 -55.09 -63.18 2.56
N LEU A 15 -56.18 -63.10 3.32
CA LEU A 15 -57.54 -63.39 2.87
C LEU A 15 -58.21 -62.06 2.51
N GLU A 16 -58.36 -61.77 1.22
CA GLU A 16 -59.13 -60.63 0.74
C GLU A 16 -60.55 -61.12 0.42
N TYR A 17 -61.53 -60.68 1.19
CA TYR A 17 -62.92 -61.08 1.04
C TYR A 17 -63.78 -59.85 0.79
N ASP A 18 -64.42 -59.77 -0.38
CA ASP A 18 -65.46 -58.77 -0.65
C ASP A 18 -66.71 -59.16 0.13
N VAL A 19 -66.96 -58.48 1.26
CA VAL A 19 -68.18 -58.64 2.05
C VAL A 19 -69.25 -57.72 1.48
N HIS A 20 -70.15 -58.28 0.68
CA HIS A 20 -71.42 -57.63 0.38
C HIS A 20 -72.36 -57.85 1.57
N LEU A 21 -72.57 -56.80 2.37
CA LEU A 21 -73.55 -56.79 3.46
C LEU A 21 -74.97 -56.63 2.88
N ASP A 22 -75.46 -57.65 2.19
CA ASP A 22 -76.84 -57.69 1.70
C ASP A 22 -77.77 -58.29 2.78
N ASP A 23 -78.64 -57.45 3.34
CA ASP A 23 -79.93 -57.69 4.03
C ASP A 23 -80.15 -58.94 4.94
N SER A 24 -79.12 -59.61 5.46
CA SER A 24 -79.34 -60.72 6.40
C SER A 24 -78.34 -60.78 7.55
N LEU A 25 -78.75 -60.31 8.72
CA LEU A 25 -78.42 -60.84 10.06
C LEU A 25 -79.13 -59.99 11.14
N ILE A 26 -80.42 -60.27 11.36
CA ILE A 26 -81.06 -60.02 12.65
C ILE A 26 -81.61 -61.38 13.10
N PRO A 27 -81.01 -62.06 14.09
CA PRO A 27 -81.55 -63.30 14.60
C PRO A 27 -82.75 -63.03 15.52
N ASP A 28 -83.90 -63.62 15.16
CA ASP A 28 -85.01 -63.86 16.07
C ASP A 28 -84.60 -64.95 17.08
N GLU A 29 -84.24 -64.57 18.30
CA GLU A 29 -84.39 -65.44 19.47
C GLU A 29 -84.53 -64.59 20.74
N GLN A 30 -85.77 -64.45 21.22
CA GLN A 30 -86.09 -63.98 22.55
C GLN A 30 -85.73 -65.08 23.56
N LYS A 31 -84.65 -64.88 24.32
CA LYS A 31 -84.51 -65.40 25.69
C LYS A 31 -83.92 -64.32 26.60
N ASP A 32 -84.70 -64.03 27.65
CA ASP A 32 -84.43 -63.31 28.89
C ASP A 32 -83.99 -61.83 28.81
N ASP A 33 -85.03 -60.99 28.95
CA ASP A 33 -84.96 -59.60 29.38
C ASP A 33 -84.30 -59.50 30.78
N SER A 34 -83.08 -58.95 30.87
CA SER A 34 -82.64 -58.18 32.05
C SER A 34 -81.28 -57.48 31.93
N GLN A 35 -80.49 -57.68 30.86
CA GLN A 35 -79.22 -56.94 30.69
C GLN A 35 -78.92 -56.54 29.24
N ARG A 36 -79.91 -56.07 28.50
CA ARG A 36 -79.68 -55.49 27.16
C ARG A 36 -80.43 -54.18 27.03
N SER A 37 -79.69 -53.07 26.94
CA SER A 37 -80.27 -51.80 26.55
C SER A 37 -80.63 -51.86 25.07
N ASN A 38 -81.85 -51.47 24.74
CA ASN A 38 -82.29 -51.38 23.35
C ASN A 38 -81.36 -50.43 22.60
N ASN A 39 -80.71 -50.92 21.52
CA ASN A 39 -79.96 -50.18 20.47
C ASN A 39 -78.46 -50.45 20.33
N SER A 40 -77.99 -51.66 20.55
CA SER A 40 -76.66 -52.07 20.08
C SER A 40 -76.75 -52.64 18.66
N LEU A 41 -75.84 -52.18 17.80
CA LEU A 41 -75.54 -52.80 16.52
C LEU A 41 -74.51 -53.89 16.80
N TRP A 42 -74.90 -55.14 16.56
CA TRP A 42 -74.06 -56.30 16.81
C TRP A 42 -73.53 -56.77 15.46
N LEU A 43 -72.21 -56.75 15.29
CA LEU A 43 -71.56 -57.33 14.13
C LEU A 43 -70.75 -58.53 14.60
N GLU A 44 -71.12 -59.71 14.11
CA GLU A 44 -70.37 -60.93 14.37
C GLU A 44 -69.49 -61.22 13.16
N MET A 45 -68.17 -61.18 13.39
CA MET A 45 -67.18 -61.58 12.41
C MET A 45 -66.17 -62.50 13.07
N PHE A 46 -65.93 -63.67 12.46
CA PHE A 46 -64.96 -64.68 12.91
C PHE A 46 -65.10 -65.09 14.39
N GLY A 47 -66.33 -65.20 14.90
CA GLY A 47 -66.60 -65.62 16.29
C GLY A 47 -66.31 -64.55 17.35
N TYR A 48 -66.03 -63.31 16.95
CA TYR A 48 -65.96 -62.15 17.85
C TYR A 48 -67.20 -61.27 17.68
N GLN A 49 -67.82 -60.92 18.80
CA GLN A 49 -69.00 -60.06 18.85
C GLN A 49 -68.56 -58.61 19.05
N PHE A 50 -68.78 -57.77 18.04
CA PHE A 50 -68.51 -56.34 18.12
C PHE A 50 -69.80 -55.59 18.45
N THR A 51 -69.75 -54.81 19.53
CA THR A 51 -70.83 -53.94 19.98
C THR A 51 -70.33 -52.51 20.06
N HIS A 52 -71.17 -51.56 19.64
CA HIS A 52 -70.98 -50.16 20.02
C HIS A 52 -71.43 -49.99 21.49
N ASN A 53 -70.51 -50.23 22.42
CA ASN A 53 -70.75 -50.04 23.85
C ASN A 53 -70.47 -48.57 24.24
N GLU A 54 -71.52 -47.80 24.49
CA GLU A 54 -71.40 -46.52 25.22
C GLU A 54 -71.43 -46.69 26.74
N SER A 55 -71.57 -47.91 27.26
CA SER A 55 -71.68 -48.19 28.71
C SER A 55 -70.56 -49.08 29.24
N LEU A 56 -69.31 -48.67 29.03
CA LEU A 56 -68.13 -49.20 29.74
C LEU A 56 -67.24 -48.06 30.26
N LEU A 57 -67.86 -47.07 30.88
CA LEU A 57 -67.29 -46.40 32.05
C LEU A 57 -68.35 -46.47 33.15
N ASP A 58 -67.90 -46.88 34.34
CA ASP A 58 -68.66 -47.01 35.57
C ASP A 58 -69.45 -48.33 35.71
N ASN A 59 -68.74 -49.37 36.19
CA ASN A 59 -69.10 -50.14 37.40
C ASN A 59 -68.17 -51.36 37.52
N GLN A 60 -67.06 -51.21 38.25
CA GLN A 60 -66.37 -52.34 38.86
C GLN A 60 -66.99 -52.58 40.23
N THR A 61 -67.87 -53.58 40.35
CA THR A 61 -68.12 -54.29 41.61
C THR A 61 -68.47 -55.74 41.32
N ASP A 62 -67.57 -56.62 41.73
CA ASP A 62 -67.77 -57.96 42.28
C ASP A 62 -68.56 -59.02 41.49
N VAL A 63 -67.83 -60.06 41.09
CA VAL A 63 -68.29 -61.34 40.58
C VAL A 63 -68.35 -62.37 41.71
N GLN A 64 -69.55 -62.87 42.01
CA GLN A 64 -69.84 -64.21 42.55
C GLN A 64 -71.23 -64.60 42.00
N LEU A 65 -71.64 -65.83 41.68
CA LEU A 65 -71.08 -67.17 41.55
C LEU A 65 -72.26 -68.02 40.97
N ASN A 66 -71.94 -69.11 40.28
CA ASN A 66 -72.72 -70.36 40.15
C ASN A 66 -73.80 -70.53 39.05
N GLU A 67 -73.38 -71.24 38.00
CA GLU A 67 -73.86 -72.56 37.49
C GLU A 67 -75.32 -73.04 37.76
N THR A 68 -76.02 -73.52 36.72
CA THR A 68 -76.23 -74.96 36.41
C THR A 68 -77.38 -75.24 35.39
N GLY A 69 -77.17 -76.23 34.52
CA GLY A 69 -78.17 -77.21 34.00
C GLY A 69 -79.09 -76.79 32.83
N SER A 70 -78.82 -77.18 31.57
CA SER A 70 -79.21 -78.44 30.88
C SER A 70 -80.74 -78.63 30.68
N THR A 71 -81.35 -78.69 29.48
CA THR A 71 -81.42 -79.84 28.55
C THR A 71 -82.51 -79.55 27.46
N ILE A 72 -82.28 -79.81 26.16
CA ILE A 72 -82.84 -80.90 25.30
C ILE A 72 -84.18 -80.60 24.53
N ILE A 73 -84.06 -80.54 23.19
CA ILE A 73 -84.90 -81.12 22.09
C ILE A 73 -86.11 -80.38 21.46
N ASP A 74 -86.02 -80.37 20.11
CA ASP A 74 -87.00 -80.46 19.01
C ASP A 74 -87.83 -79.26 18.48
N LYS A 75 -87.38 -78.83 17.29
CA LYS A 75 -88.01 -78.93 15.96
C LYS A 75 -89.43 -78.42 15.71
N LYS A 76 -89.47 -77.77 14.53
CA LYS A 76 -90.59 -77.40 13.63
C LYS A 76 -91.20 -76.04 14.00
N SER A 77 -91.33 -75.07 13.10
CA SER A 77 -91.64 -75.16 11.69
C SER A 77 -91.31 -73.83 11.01
N LYS A 78 -90.73 -73.89 9.81
CA LYS A 78 -90.64 -72.76 8.87
C LYS A 78 -92.02 -72.15 8.64
N ARG A 79 -92.19 -70.86 8.91
CA ARG A 79 -93.19 -70.03 8.23
C ARG A 79 -92.50 -68.78 7.69
N ILE A 80 -92.61 -68.65 6.38
CA ILE A 80 -92.15 -67.54 5.55
C ILE A 80 -92.86 -66.29 6.05
N ASN A 81 -92.14 -65.34 6.65
CA ASN A 81 -92.66 -64.02 6.97
C ASN A 81 -91.89 -62.98 6.16
N LEU A 82 -92.65 -62.25 5.34
CA LEU A 82 -92.17 -61.17 4.50
C LEU A 82 -91.46 -60.10 5.35
N VAL A 83 -90.28 -59.71 4.87
CA VAL A 83 -89.38 -58.67 5.38
C VAL A 83 -90.14 -57.35 5.53
N LYS A 84 -90.17 -56.80 6.75
CA LYS A 84 -90.61 -55.41 7.00
C LYS A 84 -89.41 -54.50 6.73
N SER A 85 -89.59 -53.57 5.79
CA SER A 85 -88.66 -52.47 5.53
C SER A 85 -88.28 -51.71 6.80
N TYR A 86 -87.07 -51.14 6.80
CA TYR A 86 -86.46 -50.37 7.89
C TYR A 86 -87.45 -49.56 8.75
N ASN A 87 -87.37 -49.76 10.07
CA ASN A 87 -88.17 -49.03 11.06
C ASN A 87 -87.72 -47.56 11.13
N LYS A 88 -88.65 -46.61 11.30
CA LYS A 88 -88.36 -45.16 11.41
C LYS A 88 -87.23 -44.84 12.41
N LEU A 89 -87.16 -45.61 13.50
CA LEU A 89 -86.14 -45.46 14.54
C LEU A 89 -84.72 -45.86 14.08
N SER A 90 -84.56 -46.84 13.19
CA SER A 90 -83.23 -47.22 12.67
C SER A 90 -82.70 -46.21 11.65
N ILE A 91 -83.59 -45.66 10.82
CA ILE A 91 -83.26 -44.56 9.91
C ILE A 91 -82.83 -43.30 10.68
N LEU A 92 -83.55 -42.94 11.76
CA LEU A 92 -83.18 -41.81 12.62
C LEU A 92 -81.80 -41.97 13.28
N ARG A 93 -81.40 -43.19 13.65
CA ARG A 93 -80.05 -43.43 14.19
C ARG A 93 -78.96 -43.27 13.16
N MET A 94 -79.17 -43.79 11.95
CA MET A 94 -78.22 -43.57 10.86
C MET A 94 -78.07 -42.08 10.56
N ILE A 95 -79.18 -41.32 10.56
CA ILE A 95 -79.14 -39.85 10.43
C ILE A 95 -78.35 -39.21 11.58
N ASN A 96 -78.58 -39.62 12.83
CA ASN A 96 -77.83 -39.10 13.98
C ASN A 96 -76.33 -39.44 13.91
N VAL A 97 -75.95 -40.63 13.46
CA VAL A 97 -74.54 -41.00 13.26
C VAL A 97 -73.92 -40.19 12.13
N ILE A 98 -74.64 -40.01 11.01
CA ILE A 98 -74.20 -39.15 9.91
C ILE A 98 -74.03 -37.70 10.39
N ASP A 99 -74.93 -37.21 11.23
CA ASP A 99 -74.85 -35.86 11.80
C ASP A 99 -73.72 -35.72 12.84
N ALA A 100 -73.44 -36.77 13.62
CA ALA A 100 -72.27 -36.83 14.51
C ALA A 100 -70.95 -36.80 13.71
N ILE A 101 -70.84 -37.59 12.64
CA ILE A 101 -69.69 -37.57 11.74
C ILE A 101 -69.54 -36.19 11.08
N ARG A 102 -70.64 -35.55 10.67
CA ARG A 102 -70.60 -34.18 10.14
C ARG A 102 -70.17 -33.17 11.21
N ALA A 103 -70.60 -33.32 12.46
CA ALA A 103 -70.18 -32.47 13.56
C ALA A 103 -68.68 -32.63 13.87
N GLU A 104 -68.17 -33.86 13.85
CA GLU A 104 -66.75 -34.16 14.00
C GLU A 104 -65.92 -33.62 12.82
N ASN A 105 -66.38 -33.77 11.59
CA ASN A 105 -65.72 -33.19 10.43
C ASN A 105 -65.69 -31.65 10.50
N ARG A 106 -66.74 -31.01 11.03
CA ARG A 106 -66.77 -29.56 11.27
C ARG A 106 -65.80 -29.15 12.38
N SER A 107 -65.72 -29.89 13.49
CA SER A 107 -64.77 -29.58 14.56
C SER A 107 -63.32 -29.81 14.13
N SER A 108 -63.07 -30.85 13.33
CA SER A 108 -61.78 -31.12 12.70
C SER A 108 -61.36 -29.97 11.77
N ALA A 109 -62.26 -29.50 10.90
CA ALA A 109 -61.99 -28.34 10.05
C ALA A 109 -61.70 -27.06 10.85
N GLN A 110 -62.43 -26.80 11.93
CA GLN A 110 -62.16 -25.67 12.83
C GLN A 110 -60.81 -25.79 13.55
N CYS A 111 -60.40 -27.01 13.94
CA CYS A 111 -59.06 -27.24 14.48
C CYS A 111 -57.98 -26.96 13.43
N LEU A 112 -58.16 -27.36 12.19
CA LEU A 112 -57.21 -27.07 11.10
C LEU A 112 -57.10 -25.56 10.83
N GLU A 113 -58.21 -24.84 10.81
CA GLU A 113 -58.20 -23.38 10.64
C GLU A 113 -57.49 -22.67 11.80
N ARG A 114 -57.69 -23.13 13.04
CA ARG A 114 -56.96 -22.63 14.21
C ARG A 114 -55.46 -22.93 14.14
N LEU A 115 -55.10 -24.12 13.69
CA LEU A 115 -53.68 -24.48 13.49
C LEU A 115 -53.06 -23.63 12.40
N GLN A 116 -53.77 -23.39 11.30
CA GLN A 116 -53.28 -22.58 10.20
C GLN A 116 -53.07 -21.12 10.60
N THR A 117 -54.05 -20.51 11.28
CA THR A 117 -53.90 -19.15 11.83
C THR A 117 -52.77 -19.05 12.86
N PHE A 118 -52.54 -20.11 13.65
CA PHE A 118 -51.39 -20.17 14.56
C PHE A 118 -50.06 -20.24 13.81
N VAL A 119 -49.97 -21.04 12.74
CA VAL A 119 -48.78 -21.12 11.89
C VAL A 119 -48.51 -19.77 11.22
N ASP A 120 -49.51 -19.14 10.62
CA ASP A 120 -49.38 -17.82 9.98
C ASP A 120 -48.91 -16.75 10.99
N ALA A 121 -49.51 -16.71 12.18
CA ALA A 121 -49.09 -15.81 13.25
C ALA A 121 -47.66 -16.10 13.73
N HIS A 122 -47.25 -17.37 13.74
CA HIS A 122 -45.88 -17.75 14.11
C HIS A 122 -44.88 -17.36 13.02
N GLU A 123 -45.22 -17.49 11.74
CA GLU A 123 -44.39 -17.04 10.62
C GLU A 123 -44.18 -15.52 10.66
N ASP A 124 -45.23 -14.74 10.93
CA ASP A 124 -45.15 -13.29 11.14
C ASP A 124 -44.28 -12.91 12.35
N TYR A 125 -44.33 -13.70 13.42
CA TYR A 125 -43.45 -13.51 14.56
C TYR A 125 -41.98 -13.76 14.19
N LEU A 126 -41.71 -14.85 13.46
CA LEU A 126 -40.37 -15.19 13.00
C LEU A 126 -39.82 -14.16 12.00
N SER A 127 -40.66 -13.62 11.11
CA SER A 127 -40.25 -12.57 10.17
C SER A 127 -39.80 -11.30 10.90
N LYS A 128 -40.52 -10.89 11.95
CA LYS A 128 -40.14 -9.77 12.83
C LYS A 128 -38.84 -10.01 13.58
N ILE A 129 -38.59 -11.25 14.06
CA ILE A 129 -37.30 -11.61 14.68
C ILE A 129 -36.18 -11.49 13.66
N LYS A 130 -36.34 -12.10 12.48
CA LYS A 130 -35.33 -12.03 11.41
C LYS A 130 -35.01 -10.59 11.02
N GLU A 131 -36.02 -9.74 10.92
CA GLU A 131 -35.83 -8.33 10.61
C GLU A 131 -35.08 -7.58 11.73
N ARG A 132 -35.43 -7.86 12.99
CA ARG A 132 -34.73 -7.30 14.16
C ARG A 132 -33.26 -7.73 14.19
N GLU A 133 -32.98 -9.02 13.97
CA GLU A 133 -31.63 -9.57 13.93
C GLU A 133 -30.83 -8.98 12.76
N SER A 134 -31.44 -8.88 11.58
CA SER A 134 -30.81 -8.24 10.41
C SER A 134 -30.43 -6.79 10.68
N ARG A 135 -31.35 -6.02 11.29
CA ARG A 135 -31.07 -4.64 11.71
C ARG A 135 -29.97 -4.58 12.78
N HIS A 136 -29.97 -5.50 13.74
CA HIS A 136 -28.92 -5.58 14.76
C HIS A 136 -27.54 -5.83 14.15
N LEU A 137 -27.41 -6.85 13.30
CA LEU A 137 -26.19 -7.17 12.58
C LEU A 137 -25.73 -6.01 11.70
N ARG A 138 -26.67 -5.27 11.09
CA ARG A 138 -26.34 -4.08 10.30
C ARG A 138 -25.71 -2.99 11.16
N VAL A 139 -26.28 -2.72 12.34
CA VAL A 139 -25.73 -1.73 13.28
C VAL A 139 -24.36 -2.16 13.79
N GLU A 140 -24.17 -3.43 14.13
CA GLU A 140 -22.87 -3.94 14.58
C GLU A 140 -21.80 -3.84 13.49
N ASN A 141 -22.12 -4.22 12.25
CA ASN A 141 -21.22 -4.05 11.12
C ASN A 141 -20.85 -2.57 10.89
N LEU A 142 -21.81 -1.65 11.01
CA LEU A 142 -21.55 -0.22 10.89
C LEU A 142 -20.64 0.29 12.01
N ARG A 143 -20.82 -0.19 13.24
CA ARG A 143 -19.93 0.14 14.37
C ARG A 143 -18.51 -0.36 14.15
N GLN A 144 -18.37 -1.61 13.72
CA GLN A 144 -17.06 -2.18 13.38
C GLN A 144 -16.39 -1.41 12.23
N TYR A 145 -17.15 -1.07 11.20
CA TYR A 145 -16.65 -0.25 10.10
C TYR A 145 -16.17 1.12 10.58
N LEU A 146 -16.98 1.83 11.38
CA LEU A 146 -16.58 3.12 11.95
C LEU A 146 -15.31 3.01 12.80
N GLN A 147 -15.22 2.00 13.67
CA GLN A 147 -14.03 1.76 14.49
C GLN A 147 -12.79 1.49 13.64
N SER A 148 -12.94 0.72 12.55
CA SER A 148 -11.83 0.46 11.63
C SER A 148 -11.39 1.75 10.90
N GLN A 149 -12.34 2.60 10.51
CA GLN A 149 -12.07 3.87 9.84
C GLN A 149 -11.40 4.87 10.78
N THR A 150 -11.82 4.96 12.04
CA THR A 150 -11.18 5.84 13.03
C THR A 150 -9.73 5.44 13.26
N LEU A 151 -9.45 4.13 13.38
CA LEU A 151 -8.09 3.62 13.57
C LEU A 151 -7.22 3.91 12.35
N LEU A 152 -7.73 3.69 11.13
CA LEU A 152 -7.02 4.04 9.90
C LEU A 152 -6.75 5.55 9.79
N TYR A 153 -7.71 6.38 10.20
CA TYR A 153 -7.54 7.82 10.24
C TYR A 153 -6.44 8.24 11.21
N GLU A 154 -6.43 7.70 12.43
CA GLU A 154 -5.39 7.97 13.43
C GLU A 154 -4.01 7.55 12.93
N GLN A 155 -3.88 6.37 12.31
CA GLN A 155 -2.62 5.93 11.71
C GLN A 155 -2.12 6.90 10.62
N ARG A 156 -3.01 7.31 9.72
CA ARG A 156 -2.67 8.28 8.65
C ARG A 156 -2.32 9.64 9.23
N PHE A 157 -3.05 10.09 10.24
CA PHE A 157 -2.78 11.35 10.94
C PHE A 157 -1.40 11.33 11.58
N ASN A 158 -1.07 10.27 12.33
CA ASN A 158 0.25 10.09 12.96
C ASN A 158 1.37 10.04 11.92
N ALA A 159 1.19 9.31 10.82
CA ALA A 159 2.16 9.25 9.72
C ALA A 159 2.36 10.62 9.06
N ASN A 160 1.29 11.38 8.85
CA ASN A 160 1.37 12.74 8.31
C ASN A 160 2.07 13.69 9.29
N GLN A 161 1.81 13.59 10.58
CA GLN A 161 2.47 14.39 11.59
C GLN A 161 3.98 14.10 11.66
N GLN A 162 4.38 12.82 11.55
CA GLN A 162 5.79 12.44 11.46
C GLN A 162 6.45 13.00 10.20
N LYS A 163 5.79 12.90 9.03
CA LYS A 163 6.28 13.50 7.79
C LYS A 163 6.44 15.01 7.92
N GLN A 164 5.50 15.71 8.53
CA GLN A 164 5.60 17.16 8.76
C GLN A 164 6.80 17.52 9.64
N LYS A 165 7.06 16.77 10.72
CA LYS A 165 8.24 16.97 11.56
C LYS A 165 9.54 16.81 10.77
N ILE A 166 9.66 15.75 9.98
CA ILE A 166 10.84 15.50 9.13
C ILE A 166 11.03 16.62 8.10
N ILE A 167 9.95 17.08 7.47
CA ILE A 167 10.01 18.20 6.51
C ILE A 167 10.48 19.47 7.20
N GLN A 168 10.00 19.75 8.41
CA GLN A 168 10.39 20.94 9.17
C GLN A 168 11.85 20.88 9.64
N GLU A 169 12.32 19.72 10.08
CA GLU A 169 13.74 19.50 10.40
C GLU A 169 14.64 19.70 9.18
N ARG A 170 14.26 19.13 8.04
CA ARG A 170 15.00 19.32 6.77
C ARG A 170 14.99 20.79 6.33
N LYS A 171 13.88 21.49 6.49
CA LYS A 171 13.79 22.93 6.19
C LYS A 171 14.77 23.71 7.06
N ASN A 172 14.80 23.45 8.36
CA ASN A 172 15.73 24.11 9.28
C ASN A 172 17.19 23.80 8.93
N GLN A 173 17.51 22.55 8.58
CA GLN A 173 18.86 22.17 8.12
C GLN A 173 19.26 22.90 6.84
N LEU A 174 18.34 23.01 5.87
CA LEU A 174 18.58 23.76 4.64
C LEU A 174 18.83 25.24 4.92
N GLU A 175 18.04 25.87 5.80
CA GLU A 175 18.24 27.25 6.21
C GLU A 175 19.61 27.46 6.87
N GLN A 176 20.03 26.56 7.77
CA GLN A 176 21.36 26.61 8.37
C GLN A 176 22.48 26.45 7.34
N ASN A 177 22.34 25.52 6.40
CA ASN A 177 23.31 25.32 5.34
C ASN A 177 23.41 26.54 4.42
N LEU A 178 22.28 27.18 4.10
CA LEU A 178 22.27 28.43 3.31
C LEU A 178 23.00 29.55 4.04
N LEU A 179 22.76 29.74 5.34
CA LEU A 179 23.49 30.73 6.14
C LEU A 179 25.00 30.45 6.16
N GLN A 180 25.41 29.18 6.29
CA GLN A 180 26.83 28.81 6.24
C GLN A 180 27.44 29.09 4.86
N LEU A 181 26.72 28.80 3.78
CA LEU A 181 27.18 29.08 2.41
C LEU A 181 27.35 30.58 2.18
N LEU A 182 26.42 31.41 2.64
CA LEU A 182 26.52 32.86 2.54
C LEU A 182 27.75 33.39 3.29
N ARG A 183 28.01 32.91 4.51
CA ARG A 183 29.23 33.29 5.25
C ARG A 183 30.50 32.91 4.50
N LYS A 184 30.58 31.68 3.96
CA LYS A 184 31.72 31.24 3.17
C LYS A 184 31.91 32.07 1.90
N GLN A 185 30.81 32.48 1.27
CA GLN A 185 30.85 33.36 0.11
C GLN A 185 31.41 34.74 0.49
N GLU A 186 31.00 35.31 1.62
CA GLU A 186 31.54 36.58 2.15
C GLU A 186 33.02 36.47 2.49
N GLU A 187 33.45 35.38 3.13
CA GLU A 187 34.86 35.09 3.43
C GLU A 187 35.70 34.96 2.14
N LEU A 188 35.17 34.29 1.12
CA LEU A 188 35.87 34.13 -0.14
C LEU A 188 35.98 35.47 -0.89
N ASN A 189 34.91 36.28 -0.87
CA ASN A 189 34.93 37.62 -1.45
C ASN A 189 35.94 38.54 -0.75
N SER A 190 36.01 38.51 0.58
CA SER A 190 37.00 39.29 1.32
C SER A 190 38.43 38.85 0.99
N TYR A 191 38.66 37.53 0.88
CA TYR A 191 39.95 36.99 0.46
C TYR A 191 40.34 37.41 -0.97
N ILE A 192 39.42 37.35 -1.94
CA ILE A 192 39.65 37.85 -3.30
C ILE A 192 39.99 39.34 -3.29
N ASN A 193 39.29 40.14 -2.50
CA ASN A 193 39.57 41.57 -2.38
C ASN A 193 40.97 41.83 -1.82
N HIS A 194 41.40 41.08 -0.80
CA HIS A 194 42.76 41.17 -0.27
C HIS A 194 43.82 40.77 -1.30
N LEU A 195 43.59 39.70 -2.06
CA LEU A 195 44.51 39.30 -3.14
C LEU A 195 44.60 40.38 -4.22
N ASN A 196 43.48 40.97 -4.63
CA ASN A 196 43.47 42.04 -5.61
C ASN A 196 44.21 43.29 -5.10
N GLN A 197 44.02 43.67 -3.84
CA GLN A 197 44.78 44.76 -3.22
C GLN A 197 46.27 44.48 -3.24
N SER A 198 46.70 43.29 -2.82
CA SER A 198 48.11 42.88 -2.86
C SER A 198 48.68 42.91 -4.28
N LYS A 199 47.92 42.43 -5.27
CA LYS A 199 48.31 42.49 -6.68
C LYS A 199 48.46 43.92 -7.18
N CYS A 200 47.55 44.83 -6.82
CA CYS A 200 47.68 46.25 -7.17
C CYS A 200 48.94 46.86 -6.56
N LEU A 201 49.19 46.62 -5.27
CA LEU A 201 50.41 47.11 -4.60
C LEU A 201 51.68 46.58 -5.27
N LEU A 202 51.73 45.30 -5.62
CA LEU A 202 52.87 44.74 -6.34
C LEU A 202 53.05 45.40 -7.72
N HIS A 203 51.96 45.67 -8.42
CA HIS A 203 52.02 46.36 -9.70
C HIS A 203 52.58 47.79 -9.54
N ASP A 204 52.11 48.54 -8.54
CA ASP A 204 52.58 49.90 -8.24
C ASP A 204 54.07 49.89 -7.86
N LEU A 205 54.51 48.91 -7.07
CA LEU A 205 55.93 48.74 -6.71
C LEU A 205 56.80 48.41 -7.93
N ILE A 206 56.35 47.51 -8.80
CA ILE A 206 57.07 47.20 -10.05
C ILE A 206 57.15 48.45 -10.93
N GLN A 207 56.07 49.20 -11.08
CA GLN A 207 56.08 50.46 -11.82
C GLN A 207 57.11 51.43 -11.22
N LEU A 208 57.10 51.65 -9.90
CA LEU A 208 58.05 52.53 -9.23
C LEU A 208 59.50 52.10 -9.45
N ILE A 209 59.79 50.79 -9.36
CA ILE A 209 61.12 50.24 -9.65
C ILE A 209 61.52 50.54 -11.10
N THR A 210 60.62 50.32 -12.07
CA THR A 210 60.93 50.60 -13.48
C THR A 210 61.18 52.09 -13.75
N TYR A 211 60.45 53.00 -13.09
CA TYR A 211 60.72 54.43 -13.18
C TYR A 211 62.09 54.77 -12.59
N ARG A 212 62.40 54.27 -11.39
CA ARG A 212 63.71 54.49 -10.75
C ARG A 212 64.87 53.93 -11.56
N GLN A 213 64.70 52.76 -12.17
CA GLN A 213 65.71 52.20 -13.08
C GLN A 213 65.96 53.12 -14.28
N LYS A 214 64.91 53.65 -14.91
CA LYS A 214 65.05 54.63 -16.00
C LYS A 214 65.77 55.90 -15.56
N ASP A 215 65.41 56.44 -14.39
CA ASP A 215 66.05 57.64 -13.85
C ASP A 215 67.55 57.42 -13.59
N ILE A 216 67.91 56.30 -12.95
CA ILE A 216 69.31 55.94 -12.70
C ILE A 216 70.07 55.76 -14.01
N ILE A 217 69.49 55.09 -15.01
CA ILE A 217 70.12 54.94 -16.33
C ILE A 217 70.36 56.31 -16.98
N ASN A 218 69.40 57.22 -16.88
CA ASN A 218 69.55 58.59 -17.38
C ASN A 218 70.64 59.37 -16.63
N GLU A 219 70.76 59.21 -15.32
CA GLU A 219 71.85 59.81 -14.52
C GLU A 219 73.22 59.24 -14.90
N ILE A 220 73.34 57.92 -15.07
CA ILE A 220 74.58 57.26 -15.47
C ILE A 220 75.02 57.75 -16.86
N TYR A 221 74.08 57.80 -17.81
CA TYR A 221 74.34 58.35 -19.15
C TYR A 221 74.82 59.81 -19.08
N ARG A 222 74.19 60.64 -18.24
CA ARG A 222 74.50 62.07 -18.17
C ARG A 222 75.82 62.38 -17.44
N TYR A 223 76.11 61.68 -16.34
CA TYR A 223 77.20 62.04 -15.43
C TYR A 223 78.44 61.15 -15.56
N VAL A 224 78.29 59.88 -15.92
CA VAL A 224 79.40 58.90 -15.92
C VAL A 224 79.89 58.61 -17.33
N TYR A 225 78.96 58.44 -18.29
CA TYR A 225 79.27 58.13 -19.70
C TYR A 225 78.63 59.14 -20.65
N PRO A 226 78.98 60.44 -20.57
CA PRO A 226 78.40 61.43 -21.47
C PRO A 226 78.80 61.11 -22.91
N ILE A 227 77.80 60.83 -23.74
CA ILE A 227 77.97 60.67 -25.18
C ILE A 227 77.60 61.99 -25.84
N VAL A 228 78.60 62.73 -26.32
CA VAL A 228 78.41 64.04 -26.94
C VAL A 228 78.67 63.91 -28.44
N ASN A 229 77.76 64.47 -29.25
CA ASN A 229 77.98 64.66 -30.67
C ASN A 229 78.51 66.08 -30.90
N ASP A 230 79.71 66.20 -31.47
CA ASP A 230 80.27 67.48 -31.88
C ASP A 230 79.65 67.94 -33.21
N LYS A 231 79.82 69.22 -33.58
CA LYS A 231 79.23 69.82 -34.79
C LYS A 231 79.75 69.23 -36.11
N ASN A 232 80.81 68.42 -36.05
CA ASN A 232 81.45 67.75 -37.18
C ASN A 232 81.06 66.27 -37.29
N ASP A 233 79.93 65.86 -36.69
CA ASP A 233 79.48 64.45 -36.58
C ASP A 233 80.48 63.56 -35.84
N GLU A 234 81.34 64.12 -35.00
CA GLU A 234 82.28 63.36 -34.17
C GLU A 234 81.65 62.97 -32.82
N TYR A 235 81.53 61.66 -32.58
CA TYR A 235 81.04 61.13 -31.32
C TYR A 235 82.18 61.02 -30.30
N SER A 236 81.92 61.44 -29.07
CA SER A 236 82.86 61.26 -27.95
C SER A 236 82.17 60.67 -26.73
N ILE A 237 82.88 59.83 -25.98
CA ILE A 237 82.42 59.21 -24.74
C ILE A 237 83.44 59.50 -23.64
N GLY A 238 82.99 60.13 -22.55
CA GLY A 238 83.88 60.44 -21.42
C GLY A 238 85.08 61.32 -21.82
N ASN A 239 84.86 62.24 -22.76
CA ASN A 239 85.87 63.11 -23.39
C ASN A 239 86.89 62.41 -24.31
N ILE A 240 86.69 61.14 -24.67
CA ILE A 240 87.50 60.43 -25.68
C ILE A 240 86.73 60.34 -27.00
N LYS A 241 87.37 60.68 -28.12
CA LYS A 241 86.77 60.62 -29.46
C LYS A 241 86.65 59.17 -29.93
N LEU A 242 85.46 58.78 -30.38
CA LEU A 242 85.24 57.48 -31.03
C LEU A 242 85.70 57.56 -32.48
N PRO A 243 86.38 56.52 -32.99
CA PRO A 243 86.79 56.48 -34.38
C PRO A 243 85.57 56.27 -35.31
N HIS A 244 85.47 57.06 -36.38
CA HIS A 244 84.46 56.86 -37.41
C HIS A 244 84.76 55.60 -38.20
N ALA A 245 83.75 54.78 -38.44
CA ALA A 245 83.89 53.56 -39.24
C ALA A 245 84.31 53.82 -40.71
N GLU A 246 84.20 55.06 -41.20
CA GLU A 246 84.41 55.43 -42.61
C GLU A 246 85.69 56.23 -42.91
N ASP A 247 86.44 56.67 -41.89
CA ASP A 247 87.62 57.50 -42.13
C ASP A 247 88.81 56.66 -42.61
N LYS A 248 89.10 56.78 -43.92
CA LYS A 248 90.24 56.14 -44.61
C LYS A 248 91.62 56.51 -44.02
N ILE A 249 91.68 57.49 -43.10
CA ILE A 249 92.90 57.96 -42.43
C ILE A 249 93.41 56.94 -41.40
N TYR A 250 92.55 56.06 -40.88
CA TYR A 250 92.94 55.01 -39.93
C TYR A 250 93.88 53.95 -40.52
N GLN A 251 94.07 53.90 -41.85
CA GLN A 251 94.95 52.93 -42.51
C GLN A 251 96.42 53.37 -42.63
N THR A 252 96.76 54.66 -42.43
CA THR A 252 98.08 55.18 -42.85
C THR A 252 98.96 55.80 -41.76
N SER A 253 98.47 56.06 -40.55
CA SER A 253 99.33 56.50 -39.44
C SER A 253 98.72 56.14 -38.09
N PHE A 254 98.86 54.87 -37.70
CA PHE A 254 98.49 54.35 -36.40
C PHE A 254 99.64 54.65 -35.42
N THR A 255 99.46 55.65 -34.55
CA THR A 255 100.38 55.92 -33.45
C THR A 255 99.87 55.20 -32.20
N ARG A 256 100.79 54.60 -31.41
CA ARG A 256 100.47 53.88 -30.16
C ARG A 256 99.54 54.63 -29.21
N GLU A 257 99.63 55.95 -29.18
CA GLU A 257 98.78 56.82 -28.36
C GLU A 257 97.30 56.75 -28.79
N ARG A 258 97.03 56.67 -30.10
CA ARG A 258 95.66 56.55 -30.64
C ARG A 258 95.08 55.15 -30.47
N GLU A 259 95.92 54.11 -30.48
CA GLU A 259 95.48 52.74 -30.16
C GLU A 259 94.91 52.68 -28.74
N ASN A 260 95.64 53.28 -27.78
CA ASN A 260 95.22 53.35 -26.38
C ASN A 260 93.93 54.16 -26.19
N GLU A 261 93.75 55.26 -26.93
CA GLU A 261 92.51 56.05 -26.90
C GLU A 261 91.30 55.26 -27.43
N ILE A 262 91.47 54.53 -28.53
CA ILE A 262 90.41 53.69 -29.11
C ILE A 262 90.07 52.54 -28.15
N GLU A 263 91.08 51.87 -27.60
CA GLU A 263 90.88 50.80 -26.60
C GLU A 263 90.16 51.32 -25.35
N ALA A 264 90.52 52.52 -24.88
CA ALA A 264 89.84 53.16 -23.74
C ALA A 264 88.38 53.54 -24.07
N ALA A 265 88.10 54.05 -25.27
CA ALA A 265 86.75 54.40 -25.70
C ALA A 265 85.84 53.17 -25.84
N VAL A 266 86.35 52.09 -26.43
CA VAL A 266 85.67 50.78 -26.48
C VAL A 266 85.50 50.21 -25.07
N GLY A 267 86.52 50.39 -24.22
CA GLY A 267 86.53 50.27 -22.75
C GLY A 267 85.24 50.78 -22.11
N TYR A 268 85.00 52.07 -22.30
CA TYR A 268 83.84 52.75 -21.74
C TYR A 268 82.52 52.30 -22.36
N CYS A 269 82.48 52.02 -23.68
CA CYS A 269 81.28 51.50 -24.34
C CYS A 269 80.83 50.17 -23.75
N ALA A 270 81.73 49.19 -23.64
CA ALA A 270 81.36 47.86 -23.16
C ALA A 270 81.01 47.88 -21.67
N HIS A 271 81.72 48.69 -20.87
CA HIS A 271 81.40 48.86 -19.47
C HIS A 271 80.03 49.53 -19.25
N PHE A 272 79.68 50.52 -20.08
CA PHE A 272 78.34 51.13 -20.06
C PHE A 272 77.24 50.12 -20.41
N VAL A 273 77.42 49.33 -21.48
CA VAL A 273 76.48 48.27 -21.87
C VAL A 273 76.34 47.21 -20.79
N PHE A 274 77.44 46.84 -20.14
CA PHE A 274 77.45 45.91 -19.01
C PHE A 274 76.66 46.45 -17.81
N ILE A 275 76.93 47.71 -17.41
CA ILE A 275 76.21 48.36 -16.30
C ILE A 275 74.72 48.44 -16.60
N ILE A 276 74.32 48.86 -17.81
CA ILE A 276 72.91 48.93 -18.20
C ILE A 276 72.25 47.55 -18.15
N SER A 277 72.92 46.53 -18.68
CA SER A 277 72.44 45.14 -18.63
C SER A 277 72.19 44.69 -17.19
N GLN A 278 73.09 45.01 -16.25
CA GLN A 278 72.91 44.70 -14.84
C GLN A 278 71.71 45.44 -14.22
N PHE A 279 71.53 46.73 -14.53
CA PHE A 279 70.40 47.52 -14.00
C PHE A 279 69.03 47.09 -14.55
N ILE A 280 68.97 46.72 -15.83
CA ILE A 280 67.75 46.20 -16.48
C ILE A 280 67.54 44.71 -16.16
N GLN A 281 68.54 44.04 -15.59
CA GLN A 281 68.59 42.59 -15.38
C GLN A 281 68.37 41.80 -16.68
N LEU A 282 68.91 42.33 -17.78
CA LEU A 282 68.83 41.71 -19.10
C LEU A 282 70.08 40.87 -19.35
N PRO A 283 69.98 39.53 -19.51
CA PRO A 283 71.14 38.72 -19.84
C PRO A 283 71.67 39.08 -21.22
N LEU A 284 72.95 39.43 -21.31
CA LEU A 284 73.61 39.69 -22.58
C LEU A 284 73.89 38.37 -23.30
N ARG A 285 73.68 38.35 -24.62
CA ARG A 285 74.04 37.22 -25.49
C ARG A 285 75.54 36.94 -25.46
N PHE A 286 76.34 37.99 -25.33
CA PHE A 286 77.79 37.95 -25.18
C PHE A 286 78.14 38.48 -23.79
N PRO A 287 78.57 37.63 -22.84
CA PRO A 287 78.94 38.09 -21.51
C PRO A 287 80.20 38.95 -21.61
N ILE A 288 80.15 40.08 -20.92
CA ILE A 288 81.24 41.06 -20.86
C ILE A 288 81.87 40.93 -19.48
N GLU A 289 83.16 40.61 -19.42
CA GLU A 289 83.95 40.68 -18.19
C GLU A 289 84.81 41.94 -18.19
N PHE A 290 84.65 42.74 -17.13
CA PHE A 290 85.40 43.98 -16.94
C PHE A 290 86.43 43.82 -15.83
N TYR A 291 87.71 44.01 -16.18
CA TYR A 291 88.85 43.87 -15.26
C TYR A 291 89.49 45.22 -14.87
N GLY A 292 88.68 46.29 -14.79
CA GLY A 292 89.15 47.61 -14.38
C GLY A 292 89.97 48.31 -15.47
N THR A 293 91.30 48.28 -15.36
CA THR A 293 92.24 48.97 -16.27
C THR A 293 92.78 48.09 -17.41
N SER A 294 92.35 46.83 -17.49
CA SER A 294 92.77 45.84 -18.49
C SER A 294 91.71 45.62 -19.57
N PRO A 295 92.09 45.10 -20.77
CA PRO A 295 91.17 45.00 -21.91
C PRO A 295 89.95 44.16 -21.59
N ILE A 296 88.79 44.66 -22.04
CA ILE A 296 87.49 43.98 -21.92
C ILE A 296 87.57 42.63 -22.62
N LYS A 297 87.05 41.59 -21.98
CA LYS A 297 86.85 40.29 -22.62
C LYS A 297 85.38 40.09 -22.90
N ILE A 298 85.05 39.94 -24.18
CA ILE A 298 83.72 39.58 -24.65
C ILE A 298 83.80 38.12 -25.10
N TYR A 299 83.05 37.25 -24.44
CA TYR A 299 83.03 35.83 -24.82
C TYR A 299 81.91 35.56 -25.82
N ASP A 300 82.17 34.65 -26.76
CA ASP A 300 81.14 34.08 -27.59
C ASP A 300 80.63 32.78 -26.97
N ASN A 301 79.39 32.80 -26.50
CA ASN A 301 78.75 31.63 -25.91
C ASN A 301 78.53 30.50 -26.93
N ALA A 302 78.63 30.78 -28.24
CA ALA A 302 78.52 29.77 -29.29
C ALA A 302 79.73 28.80 -29.35
N LEU A 303 80.87 29.16 -28.74
CA LEU A 303 82.11 28.35 -28.78
C LEU A 303 82.34 27.51 -27.52
N GLN A 304 81.46 27.59 -26.50
CA GLN A 304 81.58 26.83 -25.25
C GLN A 304 80.74 25.53 -25.22
N SER A 305 79.93 25.26 -26.25
CA SER A 305 79.10 24.06 -26.37
C SER A 305 79.60 23.06 -27.43
N SER A 306 80.92 22.94 -27.59
CA SER A 306 81.58 21.96 -28.48
C SER A 306 82.75 21.31 -27.78
#